data_AF-A0A0G4MTG9-F1
#
_entry.id   AF-A0A0G4MTG9-F1
#
_cell.length_a   1.000
_cell.length_b   1.000
_cell.length_c   1.000
_cell.angle_alpha   90.00
_cell.angle_beta   90.00
_cell.angle_gamma   90.00
#
_symmetry.space_group_name_H-M   'P 1'
#
loop_
_entity.id
_entity.type
_entity.pdbx_description
1 polymer ?
#
loop_
_entity_poly.entity_id
_entity_poly.type
_entity_poly.pdbx_seq_one_letter_code
_entity_poly.pdbx_strand_id
1 'polypeptide(L)'
;MTAAVDSSGARAPQGVVGPHDDDAVPVPRLHLTLLPAETLHGIFQWLKPQYLSPLSRTCRFLRDYVVNNQNLCKDIYLNYFDMPPEQKGLDWEAMLHDIVRLHRLCTRPPSVPSDDALRFVHDALVELLHNASPAGGPAASIAPTHAASRNATLAAQLFKDEPARLAYLTRSSLFHRARHQPPAADRALAAASAKLHCLYGRTILNAGRTRSARVHPYACAKVYDLRQHTAGTFWGPFVEDGSGRIDWERVEAVMVVLGANMRQARAGGSIWGGWDMPFAGSWPGSWLGGPGRMAPPPP
;
A
#
# COMPACT_ATOMS: atom_id res chain seq x y z
N MET A 1 -9.34 8.98 -82.12
CA MET A 1 -8.10 8.95 -82.91
C MET A 1 -7.10 8.09 -82.17
N THR A 2 -6.65 6.99 -82.82
CA THR A 2 -5.33 6.30 -82.71
C THR A 2 -4.80 5.92 -81.32
N ALA A 3 -4.14 4.78 -81.08
CA ALA A 3 -3.84 3.54 -81.78
C ALA A 3 -3.13 2.64 -80.73
N ALA A 4 -3.16 1.32 -80.93
CA ALA A 4 -2.41 0.32 -80.18
C ALA A 4 -0.88 0.44 -80.37
N VAL A 5 -0.07 -0.08 -79.44
CA VAL A 5 1.17 -0.85 -79.72
C VAL A 5 1.49 -1.80 -78.55
N ASP A 6 1.60 -3.09 -78.88
CA ASP A 6 2.20 -4.20 -78.12
C ASP A 6 3.71 -4.03 -77.91
N SER A 7 4.27 -4.59 -76.83
CA SER A 7 5.44 -5.51 -76.93
C SER A 7 5.81 -6.20 -75.61
N SER A 8 5.59 -7.52 -75.58
CA SER A 8 6.53 -8.61 -75.29
C SER A 8 7.62 -8.44 -74.21
N GLY A 9 7.71 -9.40 -73.28
CA GLY A 9 8.89 -9.55 -72.43
C GLY A 9 8.86 -10.66 -71.37
N ALA A 10 9.21 -11.87 -71.79
CA ALA A 10 9.97 -12.88 -71.04
C ALA A 10 9.35 -13.63 -69.83
N ARG A 11 9.38 -14.96 -70.01
CA ARG A 11 9.08 -16.09 -69.13
C ARG A 11 10.17 -16.24 -68.05
N ALA A 12 9.79 -16.35 -66.79
CA ALA A 12 10.69 -16.77 -65.69
C ALA A 12 10.48 -18.26 -65.35
N PRO A 13 11.55 -19.03 -65.06
CA PRO A 13 11.49 -20.46 -64.84
C PRO A 13 10.95 -20.84 -63.46
N GLN A 14 10.29 -22.00 -63.41
CA GLN A 14 9.78 -22.66 -62.22
C GLN A 14 10.91 -22.82 -61.18
N GLY A 15 10.70 -22.20 -60.03
CA GLY A 15 11.56 -22.36 -58.85
C GLY A 15 11.48 -23.78 -58.30
N VAL A 16 12.66 -24.38 -58.17
CA VAL A 16 12.98 -25.64 -57.53
C VAL A 16 12.20 -25.83 -56.23
N VAL A 17 11.40 -26.90 -56.16
CA VAL A 17 10.79 -27.40 -54.92
C VAL A 17 11.93 -27.87 -54.01
N GLY A 18 12.23 -27.09 -52.98
CA GLY A 18 13.14 -27.49 -51.91
C GLY A 18 12.58 -28.69 -51.14
N PRO A 19 13.43 -29.59 -50.62
CA PRO A 19 12.98 -30.76 -49.90
C PRO A 19 12.22 -30.35 -48.64
N HIS A 20 11.11 -31.05 -48.39
CA HIS A 20 10.31 -31.00 -47.19
C HIS A 20 11.20 -31.15 -45.94
N ASP A 21 11.32 -30.08 -45.15
CA ASP A 21 11.81 -30.10 -43.76
C ASP A 21 10.75 -30.77 -42.85
N ASP A 22 10.47 -32.07 -43.06
CA ASP A 22 9.53 -32.85 -42.22
C ASP A 22 10.22 -33.62 -41.08
N ASP A 23 11.54 -33.48 -40.90
CA ASP A 23 12.31 -34.15 -39.84
C ASP A 23 12.80 -33.20 -38.74
N ALA A 24 12.01 -32.17 -38.41
CA ALA A 24 12.23 -31.41 -37.18
C ALA A 24 11.81 -32.28 -35.97
N VAL A 25 12.76 -32.95 -35.34
CA VAL A 25 12.58 -33.64 -34.05
C VAL A 25 11.76 -32.73 -33.12
N PRO A 26 10.58 -33.16 -32.63
CA PRO A 26 9.74 -32.32 -31.81
C PRO A 26 10.51 -31.97 -30.54
N VAL A 27 10.89 -30.70 -30.42
CA VAL A 27 11.52 -30.18 -29.21
C VAL A 27 10.58 -30.51 -28.05
N PRO A 28 11.03 -31.26 -27.03
CA PRO A 28 10.16 -31.67 -25.94
C PRO A 28 9.59 -30.41 -25.29
N ARG A 29 8.28 -30.24 -25.39
CA ARG A 29 7.58 -29.16 -24.71
C ARG A 29 7.69 -29.43 -23.22
N LEU A 30 8.51 -28.65 -22.53
CA LEU A 30 8.59 -28.68 -21.07
C LEU A 30 7.21 -28.33 -20.52
N HIS A 31 6.50 -29.35 -20.05
CA HIS A 31 5.22 -29.17 -19.38
C HIS A 31 5.49 -28.88 -17.91
N LEU A 32 5.10 -27.68 -17.46
CA LEU A 32 5.22 -27.24 -16.08
C LEU A 32 4.60 -28.27 -15.09
N THR A 33 3.57 -29.00 -15.52
CA THR A 33 2.88 -30.03 -14.72
C THR A 33 3.68 -31.33 -14.53
N LEU A 34 4.81 -31.50 -15.23
CA LEU A 34 5.70 -32.66 -15.09
C LEU A 34 6.91 -32.35 -14.21
N LEU A 35 7.07 -31.11 -13.74
CA LEU A 35 8.17 -30.73 -12.87
C LEU A 35 7.93 -31.26 -11.44
N PRO A 36 9.00 -31.65 -10.73
CA PRO A 36 8.91 -31.96 -9.30
C PRO A 36 8.38 -30.77 -8.50
N ALA A 37 7.74 -31.06 -7.36
CA ALA A 37 7.16 -30.07 -6.46
C ALA A 37 8.21 -29.03 -6.00
N GLU A 38 9.45 -29.46 -5.77
CA GLU A 38 10.56 -28.61 -5.34
C GLU A 38 10.96 -27.62 -6.42
N THR A 39 10.93 -28.04 -7.69
CA THR A 39 11.22 -27.15 -8.83
C THR A 39 10.08 -26.14 -9.01
N LEU A 40 8.84 -26.57 -8.84
CA LEU A 40 7.67 -25.67 -8.86
C LEU A 40 7.74 -24.65 -7.73
N HIS A 41 8.10 -25.08 -6.52
CA HIS A 41 8.35 -24.19 -5.39
C HIS A 41 9.42 -23.16 -5.72
N GLY A 42 10.56 -23.64 -6.24
CA GLY A 42 11.70 -22.82 -6.63
C GLY A 42 11.36 -21.74 -7.66
N ILE A 43 10.41 -22.02 -8.55
CA ILE A 43 9.90 -21.06 -9.55
C ILE A 43 8.85 -20.12 -8.92
N PHE A 44 7.88 -20.68 -8.19
CA PHE A 44 6.71 -19.92 -7.72
C PHE A 44 7.01 -19.01 -6.54
N GLN A 45 8.04 -19.28 -5.74
CA GLN A 45 8.47 -18.39 -4.64
C GLN A 45 8.86 -16.98 -5.12
N TRP A 46 9.20 -16.82 -6.41
CA TRP A 46 9.59 -15.54 -7.02
C TRP A 46 8.45 -14.85 -7.76
N LEU A 47 7.23 -15.39 -7.68
CA LEU A 47 6.06 -14.73 -8.25
C LEU A 47 5.58 -13.62 -7.33
N LYS A 48 5.17 -12.48 -7.91
CA LYS A 48 4.49 -11.44 -7.12
C LYS A 48 3.20 -12.01 -6.51
N PRO A 49 2.83 -11.61 -5.28
CA PRO A 49 1.65 -12.11 -4.59
C PRO A 49 0.36 -12.04 -5.42
N GLN A 50 0.19 -10.96 -6.18
CA GLN A 50 -0.97 -10.72 -7.06
C GLN A 50 -1.14 -11.74 -8.19
N TYR A 51 -0.11 -12.52 -8.54
CA TYR A 51 -0.17 -13.52 -9.60
C TYR A 51 -0.53 -14.92 -9.12
N LEU A 52 -0.56 -15.16 -7.80
CA LEU A 52 -0.95 -16.46 -7.24
C LEU A 52 -2.41 -16.82 -7.54
N SER A 53 -3.34 -15.88 -7.37
CA SER A 53 -4.75 -16.15 -7.66
C SER A 53 -4.99 -16.47 -9.15
N PRO A 54 -4.47 -15.71 -10.12
CA PRO A 54 -4.52 -16.10 -11.53
C PRO A 54 -3.89 -17.48 -11.80
N LEU A 55 -2.72 -17.77 -11.22
CA LEU A 55 -2.02 -19.05 -11.40
C LEU A 55 -2.89 -20.24 -10.98
N SER A 56 -3.51 -20.16 -9.79
CA SER A 56 -4.41 -21.20 -9.27
C SER A 56 -5.66 -21.43 -10.13
N ARG A 57 -5.99 -20.50 -11.04
CA ARG A 57 -7.16 -20.61 -11.93
C ARG A 57 -6.84 -21.22 -13.28
N THR A 58 -5.56 -21.42 -13.61
CA THR A 58 -5.15 -21.94 -14.92
C THR A 58 -5.43 -23.43 -15.09
N CYS A 59 -5.11 -24.25 -14.08
CA CYS A 59 -5.41 -25.69 -14.10
C CYS A 59 -5.56 -26.26 -12.68
N ARG A 60 -6.19 -27.45 -12.57
CA ARG A 60 -6.42 -28.11 -11.28
C ARG A 60 -5.13 -28.45 -10.55
N PHE A 61 -4.11 -28.95 -11.27
CA PHE A 61 -2.81 -29.26 -10.67
C PHE A 61 -2.17 -28.06 -9.97
N LEU A 62 -2.14 -26.89 -10.63
CA LEU A 62 -1.58 -25.67 -10.05
C LEU A 62 -2.43 -25.09 -8.92
N ARG A 63 -3.75 -25.25 -9.01
CA ARG A 63 -4.65 -24.89 -7.91
C ARG A 63 -4.32 -25.72 -6.66
N ASP A 64 -4.27 -27.03 -6.82
CA ASP A 64 -4.08 -27.96 -5.73
C ASP A 64 -2.65 -27.86 -5.14
N TYR A 65 -1.67 -27.38 -5.92
CA TYR A 65 -0.33 -27.05 -5.46
C TYR A 65 -0.25 -25.74 -4.65
N VAL A 66 -1.03 -24.72 -5.00
CA VAL A 66 -0.97 -23.39 -4.38
C VAL A 66 -1.84 -23.31 -3.13
N VAL A 67 -3.05 -23.89 -3.17
CA VAL A 67 -4.02 -23.82 -2.07
C VAL A 67 -3.50 -24.62 -0.86
N ASN A 68 -3.62 -24.07 0.34
CA ASN A 68 -3.11 -24.64 1.60
C ASN A 68 -1.58 -24.81 1.66
N ASN A 69 -0.83 -24.25 0.71
CA ASN A 69 0.63 -24.34 0.69
C ASN A 69 1.26 -23.21 1.52
N GLN A 70 1.30 -23.41 2.83
CA GLN A 70 1.83 -22.45 3.80
C GLN A 70 3.30 -22.12 3.56
N ASN A 71 4.11 -23.10 3.12
CA ASN A 71 5.53 -22.89 2.85
C ASN A 71 5.73 -21.97 1.65
N LEU A 72 4.97 -22.20 0.56
CA LEU A 72 5.02 -21.32 -0.61
C LEU A 72 4.57 -19.89 -0.26
N CYS A 73 3.48 -19.75 0.49
CA CYS A 73 3.00 -18.44 0.90
C CYS A 73 4.01 -17.71 1.80
N LYS A 74 4.66 -18.43 2.72
CA LYS A 74 5.73 -17.91 3.57
C LYS A 74 6.92 -17.41 2.76
N ASP A 75 7.43 -18.22 1.84
CA ASP A 75 8.62 -17.86 1.06
C ASP A 75 8.34 -16.67 0.13
N ILE A 76 7.16 -16.64 -0.50
CA ILE A 76 6.70 -15.48 -1.26
C ILE A 76 6.60 -14.25 -0.35
N TYR A 77 6.01 -14.39 0.84
CA TYR A 77 5.88 -13.29 1.77
C TYR A 77 7.24 -12.71 2.13
N LEU A 78 8.19 -13.54 2.57
CA LEU A 78 9.54 -13.12 2.99
C LEU A 78 10.38 -12.54 1.83
N ASN A 79 10.10 -12.95 0.58
CA ASN A 79 10.75 -12.39 -0.60
C ASN A 79 10.33 -10.94 -0.90
N TYR A 80 9.09 -10.55 -0.54
CA TYR A 80 8.53 -9.23 -0.89
C TYR A 80 8.27 -8.30 0.30
N PHE A 81 8.14 -8.83 1.51
CA PHE A 81 7.73 -8.11 2.71
C PHE A 81 8.74 -8.27 3.84
N ASP A 82 8.55 -7.51 4.91
CA ASP A 82 9.40 -7.61 6.10
C ASP A 82 8.99 -8.83 6.94
N MET A 83 9.97 -9.44 7.62
CA MET A 83 9.71 -10.58 8.51
C MET A 83 8.90 -10.13 9.73
N PRO A 84 7.74 -10.75 10.02
CA PRO A 84 6.95 -10.43 11.20
C PRO A 84 7.74 -10.72 12.49
N PRO A 85 7.58 -9.92 13.55
CA PRO A 85 8.30 -10.10 14.81
C PRO A 85 7.90 -11.40 15.52
N GLU A 86 6.62 -11.78 15.46
CA GLU A 86 6.10 -13.01 16.04
C GLU A 86 5.74 -14.01 14.94
N GLN A 87 6.50 -15.10 14.82
CA GLN A 87 6.33 -16.07 13.72
C GLN A 87 5.47 -17.29 14.10
N LYS A 88 5.14 -17.45 15.39
CA LYS A 88 4.52 -18.67 15.90
C LYS A 88 3.02 -18.67 15.57
N GLY A 89 2.56 -19.67 14.81
CA GLY A 89 1.14 -19.85 14.52
C GLY A 89 0.59 -18.90 13.45
N LEU A 90 1.45 -18.27 12.64
CA LEU A 90 1.01 -17.42 11.54
C LEU A 90 0.39 -18.25 10.41
N ASP A 91 -0.73 -17.75 9.89
CA ASP A 91 -1.32 -18.21 8.64
C ASP A 91 -0.77 -17.34 7.49
N TRP A 92 0.26 -17.84 6.82
CA TRP A 92 0.95 -17.13 5.75
C TRP A 92 0.06 -16.92 4.52
N GLU A 93 -0.86 -17.86 4.27
CA GLU A 93 -1.82 -17.77 3.18
C GLU A 93 -2.79 -16.60 3.43
N ALA A 94 -3.38 -16.53 4.63
CA ALA A 94 -4.25 -15.42 5.02
C ALA A 94 -3.54 -14.05 4.93
N MET A 95 -2.34 -13.93 5.51
CA MET A 95 -1.56 -12.69 5.47
C MET A 95 -1.28 -12.22 4.03
N LEU A 96 -0.91 -13.16 3.14
CA LEU A 96 -0.64 -12.85 1.75
C LEU A 96 -1.91 -12.43 1.00
N HIS A 97 -3.03 -13.11 1.26
CA HIS A 97 -4.33 -12.77 0.70
C HIS A 97 -4.79 -11.38 1.15
N ASP A 98 -4.58 -11.02 2.41
CA ASP A 98 -4.93 -9.72 2.96
C ASP A 98 -4.11 -8.61 2.33
N ILE A 99 -2.81 -8.80 2.12
CA ILE A 99 -1.98 -7.83 1.38
C ILE A 99 -2.47 -7.69 -0.07
N VAL A 100 -2.79 -8.78 -0.76
CA VAL A 100 -3.32 -8.73 -2.13
C VAL A 100 -4.70 -8.05 -2.19
N ARG A 101 -5.54 -8.25 -1.16
CA ARG A 101 -6.83 -7.57 -1.03
C ARG A 101 -6.65 -6.08 -0.75
N LEU A 102 -5.73 -5.71 0.14
CA LEU A 102 -5.36 -4.33 0.43
C LEU A 102 -4.87 -3.62 -0.83
N HIS A 103 -3.97 -4.25 -1.59
CA HIS A 103 -3.49 -3.72 -2.86
C HIS A 103 -4.65 -3.41 -3.82
N ARG A 104 -5.55 -4.38 -4.04
CA ARG A 104 -6.72 -4.21 -4.92
C ARG A 104 -7.61 -3.04 -4.50
N LEU A 105 -7.91 -2.92 -3.20
CA LEU A 105 -8.76 -1.87 -2.65
C LEU A 105 -8.14 -0.47 -2.75
N CYS A 106 -6.81 -0.36 -2.70
CA CYS A 106 -6.09 0.89 -2.84
C CYS A 106 -5.81 1.27 -4.31
N THR A 107 -5.57 0.30 -5.21
CA THR A 107 -5.34 0.59 -6.63
C THR A 107 -6.58 1.10 -7.36
N ARG A 108 -7.76 0.57 -7.00
CA ARG A 108 -9.04 0.97 -7.59
C ARG A 108 -10.05 1.25 -6.48
N PRO A 109 -9.87 2.34 -5.73
CA PRO A 109 -10.75 2.66 -4.64
C PRO A 109 -12.11 3.12 -5.18
N PRO A 110 -13.22 2.72 -4.56
CA PRO A 110 -14.52 3.31 -4.84
C PRO A 110 -14.53 4.80 -4.47
N SER A 111 -15.38 5.60 -5.11
CA SER A 111 -15.53 7.02 -4.79
C SER A 111 -15.99 7.26 -3.35
N VAL A 112 -16.83 6.36 -2.85
CA VAL A 112 -17.24 6.24 -1.45
C VAL A 112 -17.08 4.76 -1.07
N PRO A 113 -16.09 4.39 -0.24
CA PRO A 113 -15.94 3.01 0.22
C PRO A 113 -17.04 2.61 1.19
N SER A 114 -17.38 1.33 1.15
CA SER A 114 -18.21 0.73 2.20
C SER A 114 -17.47 0.74 3.53
N ASP A 115 -18.24 0.70 4.61
CA ASP A 115 -17.70 0.66 5.97
C ASP A 115 -16.83 -0.59 6.20
N ASP A 116 -17.19 -1.73 5.61
CA ASP A 116 -16.38 -2.96 5.65
C ASP A 116 -15.05 -2.82 4.92
N ALA A 117 -15.04 -2.12 3.78
CA ALA A 117 -13.82 -1.85 3.04
C ALA A 117 -12.88 -0.94 3.83
N LEU A 118 -13.42 0.10 4.47
CA LEU A 118 -12.65 1.00 5.34
C LEU A 118 -12.08 0.25 6.56
N ARG A 119 -12.89 -0.58 7.22
CA ARG A 119 -12.46 -1.41 8.35
C ARG A 119 -11.32 -2.33 7.96
N PHE A 120 -11.50 -3.07 6.86
CA PHE A 120 -10.46 -3.96 6.35
C PHE A 120 -9.17 -3.22 6.01
N VAL A 121 -9.25 -2.10 5.28
CA VAL A 121 -8.06 -1.30 4.92
C VAL A 121 -7.36 -0.78 6.18
N HIS A 122 -8.12 -0.35 7.19
CA HIS A 122 -7.54 0.06 8.46
C HIS A 122 -6.79 -1.09 9.14
N ASP A 123 -7.46 -2.22 9.35
CA ASP A 123 -6.90 -3.35 10.10
C ASP A 123 -5.67 -3.92 9.39
N ALA A 124 -5.78 -4.18 8.09
CA ALA A 124 -4.68 -4.72 7.28
C ALA A 124 -3.48 -3.77 7.20
N LEU A 125 -3.69 -2.44 7.12
CA LEU A 125 -2.58 -1.50 7.06
C LEU A 125 -1.89 -1.34 8.41
N VAL A 126 -2.66 -1.29 9.50
CA VAL A 126 -2.11 -1.23 10.86
C VAL A 126 -1.29 -2.49 11.15
N GLU A 127 -1.78 -3.66 10.76
CA GLU A 127 -1.04 -4.91 10.89
C GLU A 127 0.22 -4.95 10.01
N LEU A 128 0.12 -4.51 8.75
CA LEU A 128 1.28 -4.40 7.85
C LEU A 128 2.39 -3.52 8.45
N LEU A 129 2.02 -2.38 9.03
CA LEU A 129 2.96 -1.46 9.69
C LEU A 129 3.45 -2.01 11.04
N HIS A 130 2.63 -2.76 11.77
CA HIS A 130 3.06 -3.43 12.99
C HIS A 130 4.14 -4.48 12.70
N ASN A 131 4.01 -5.18 11.57
CA ASN A 131 4.97 -6.17 11.09
C ASN A 131 6.17 -5.56 10.33
N ALA A 132 6.27 -4.23 10.24
CA ALA A 132 7.40 -3.56 9.60
C ALA A 132 8.68 -3.74 10.42
N SER A 133 9.79 -3.99 9.73
CA SER A 133 11.08 -4.25 10.37
C SER A 133 12.24 -3.77 9.50
N PRO A 134 13.34 -3.25 10.11
CA PRO A 134 14.55 -2.88 9.37
C PRO A 134 15.32 -4.10 8.86
N ALA A 135 15.06 -5.28 9.42
CA ALA A 135 15.79 -6.51 9.11
C ALA A 135 15.35 -7.16 7.79
N GLY A 136 14.29 -6.64 7.14
CA GLY A 136 13.64 -7.26 5.98
C GLY A 136 14.40 -7.18 4.65
N GLY A 137 15.59 -6.59 4.58
CA GLY A 137 16.45 -6.56 3.38
C GLY A 137 16.85 -5.14 2.94
N PRO A 138 17.37 -4.96 1.71
CA PRO A 138 18.02 -3.72 1.26
C PRO A 138 17.02 -2.63 0.86
N ALA A 139 15.93 -2.47 1.62
CA ALA A 139 15.00 -1.37 1.39
C ALA A 139 15.75 -0.04 1.55
N ALA A 140 15.51 0.90 0.64
CA ALA A 140 16.00 2.25 0.82
C ALA A 140 15.18 2.93 1.93
N SER A 141 15.85 3.68 2.80
CA SER A 141 15.12 4.46 3.79
C SER A 141 14.28 5.54 3.11
N ILE A 142 13.03 5.69 3.57
CA ILE A 142 12.09 6.72 3.08
C ILE A 142 12.53 8.11 3.58
N ALA A 143 13.24 8.19 4.71
CA ALA A 143 13.72 9.44 5.30
C ALA A 143 15.05 9.23 6.05
N PRO A 144 16.02 10.15 6.00
CA PRO A 144 17.37 9.93 6.53
C PRO A 144 17.43 9.64 8.04
N THR A 145 16.41 10.04 8.80
CA THR A 145 16.29 9.80 10.25
C THR A 145 15.50 8.55 10.61
N HIS A 146 15.04 7.80 9.61
CA HIS A 146 14.19 6.63 9.79
C HIS A 146 14.81 5.39 9.17
N ALA A 147 14.48 4.22 9.71
CA ALA A 147 14.86 2.94 9.17
C ALA A 147 14.05 2.61 7.90
N ALA A 148 14.64 1.79 7.05
CA ALA A 148 13.97 1.28 5.87
C ALA A 148 13.05 0.10 6.23
N SER A 149 11.95 -0.06 5.50
CA SER A 149 11.03 -1.18 5.65
C SER A 149 10.31 -1.41 4.31
N ARG A 150 10.20 -2.66 3.88
CA ARG A 150 9.43 -3.03 2.67
C ARG A 150 7.95 -2.79 2.89
N ASN A 151 7.44 -3.08 4.09
CA ASN A 151 6.04 -2.88 4.47
C ASN A 151 5.64 -1.40 4.45
N ALA A 152 6.45 -0.53 5.05
CA ALA A 152 6.24 0.92 5.01
C ALA A 152 6.35 1.47 3.58
N THR A 153 7.28 0.94 2.79
CA THR A 153 7.42 1.30 1.36
C THR A 153 6.17 0.92 0.56
N LEU A 154 5.63 -0.29 0.77
CA LEU A 154 4.37 -0.70 0.16
C LEU A 154 3.23 0.23 0.59
N ALA A 155 3.08 0.50 1.89
CA ALA A 155 2.06 1.41 2.41
C ALA A 155 2.12 2.78 1.72
N ALA A 156 3.32 3.37 1.59
CA ALA A 156 3.53 4.62 0.88
C ALA A 156 3.12 4.54 -0.61
N GLN A 157 3.42 3.42 -1.28
CA GLN A 157 3.02 3.21 -2.67
C GLN A 157 1.50 3.09 -2.84
N LEU A 158 0.81 2.38 -1.93
CA LEU A 158 -0.65 2.19 -1.98
C LEU A 158 -1.42 3.52 -1.88
N PHE A 159 -0.88 4.49 -1.14
CA PHE A 159 -1.49 5.80 -0.93
C PHE A 159 -0.77 6.92 -1.71
N LYS A 160 0.02 6.57 -2.73
CA LYS A 160 0.67 7.54 -3.61
C LYS A 160 -0.36 8.40 -4.34
N ASP A 161 -1.40 7.75 -4.85
CA ASP A 161 -2.44 8.41 -5.64
C ASP A 161 -3.52 9.05 -4.76
N GLU A 162 -4.06 10.18 -5.21
CA GLU A 162 -5.12 10.93 -4.50
C GLU A 162 -6.40 10.12 -4.24
N PRO A 163 -6.91 9.27 -5.16
CA PRO A 163 -8.16 8.54 -4.94
C PRO A 163 -8.14 7.65 -3.69
N ALA A 164 -7.05 6.94 -3.42
CA ALA A 164 -6.93 6.07 -2.25
C ALA A 164 -6.93 6.89 -0.95
N ARG A 165 -6.26 8.05 -0.96
CA ARG A 165 -6.23 8.98 0.18
C ARG A 165 -7.60 9.55 0.46
N LEU A 166 -8.32 10.01 -0.58
CA LEU A 166 -9.67 10.52 -0.41
C LEU A 166 -10.65 9.42 0.01
N ALA A 167 -10.51 8.20 -0.49
CA ALA A 167 -11.39 7.11 -0.10
C ALA A 167 -11.23 6.74 1.38
N TYR A 168 -10.01 6.55 1.87
CA TYR A 168 -9.78 5.93 3.18
C TYR A 168 -9.22 6.86 4.27
N LEU A 169 -8.49 7.93 3.91
CA LEU A 169 -7.85 8.84 4.89
C LEU A 169 -8.69 10.09 5.20
N THR A 170 -9.87 10.25 4.57
CA THR A 170 -10.69 11.46 4.71
C THR A 170 -12.16 11.15 5.03
N ARG A 171 -12.38 10.11 5.85
CA ARG A 171 -13.72 9.64 6.29
C ARG A 171 -14.03 10.01 7.75
N SER A 172 -13.13 10.72 8.44
CA SER A 172 -13.37 11.23 9.80
C SER A 172 -14.39 12.38 9.82
N SER A 173 -14.89 12.73 11.00
CA SER A 173 -15.82 13.85 11.18
C SER A 173 -15.23 15.20 10.74
N LEU A 174 -13.90 15.33 10.77
CA LEU A 174 -13.19 16.54 10.36
C LEU A 174 -13.37 16.84 8.87
N PHE A 175 -13.41 15.79 8.04
CA PHE A 175 -13.55 15.91 6.59
C PHE A 175 -15.01 15.96 6.12
N HIS A 176 -15.98 15.62 6.96
CA HIS A 176 -17.41 15.64 6.64
C HIS A 176 -17.85 16.99 6.06
N ARG A 177 -17.52 18.09 6.76
CA ARG A 177 -17.90 19.45 6.35
C ARG A 177 -17.13 19.93 5.13
N ALA A 178 -15.87 19.51 4.99
CA ALA A 178 -15.03 19.88 3.86
C ALA A 178 -15.45 19.16 2.55
N ARG A 179 -16.01 17.95 2.65
CA ARG A 179 -16.38 17.12 1.49
C ARG A 179 -17.85 17.17 1.12
N HIS A 180 -18.72 17.72 1.96
CA HIS A 180 -20.17 17.58 1.83
C HIS A 180 -20.61 16.11 1.67
N GLN A 181 -19.86 15.18 2.26
CA GLN A 181 -20.14 13.75 2.26
C GLN A 181 -20.34 13.29 3.71
N PRO A 182 -21.31 12.42 4.02
CA PRO A 182 -21.50 11.92 5.37
C PRO A 182 -20.19 11.31 5.91
N PRO A 183 -19.89 11.48 7.21
CA PRO A 183 -18.77 10.80 7.83
C PRO A 183 -18.98 9.27 7.74
N ALA A 184 -18.00 8.49 8.18
CA ALA A 184 -18.28 7.08 8.44
C ALA A 184 -19.48 6.95 9.41
N ALA A 185 -20.32 5.92 9.22
CA ALA A 185 -21.57 5.78 9.96
C ALA A 185 -21.32 5.60 11.48
N ASP A 186 -20.21 4.96 11.81
CA ASP A 186 -19.75 4.68 13.17
C ASP A 186 -18.58 5.60 13.56
N ARG A 187 -18.58 6.09 14.80
CA ARG A 187 -17.46 6.84 15.39
C ARG A 187 -16.16 6.02 15.38
N ALA A 188 -16.24 4.69 15.55
CA ALA A 188 -15.05 3.84 15.51
C ALA A 188 -14.41 3.85 14.12
N LEU A 189 -15.21 3.85 13.05
CA LEU A 189 -14.73 3.91 11.67
C LEU A 189 -14.19 5.30 11.31
N ALA A 190 -14.82 6.36 11.83
CA ALA A 190 -14.32 7.72 11.68
C ALA A 190 -12.95 7.89 12.36
N ALA A 191 -12.79 7.33 13.56
CA ALA A 191 -11.52 7.25 14.28
C ALA A 191 -10.47 6.38 13.54
N ALA A 192 -10.88 5.27 12.92
CA ALA A 192 -10.00 4.44 12.10
C ALA A 192 -9.44 5.22 10.90
N SER A 193 -10.29 5.98 10.19
CA SER A 193 -9.84 6.85 9.10
C SER A 193 -8.89 7.94 9.58
N ALA A 194 -9.19 8.58 10.71
CA ALA A 194 -8.34 9.59 11.32
C ALA A 194 -6.97 9.01 11.72
N LYS A 195 -6.95 7.81 12.31
CA LYS A 195 -5.71 7.09 12.63
C LYS A 195 -4.87 6.83 11.39
N LEU A 196 -5.49 6.37 10.29
CA LEU A 196 -4.78 6.15 9.03
C LEU A 196 -4.15 7.44 8.49
N HIS A 197 -4.87 8.57 8.55
CA HIS A 197 -4.33 9.86 8.15
C HIS A 197 -3.17 10.32 9.05
N CYS A 198 -3.25 10.06 10.37
CA CYS A 198 -2.14 10.33 11.28
C CYS A 198 -0.90 9.48 10.95
N LEU A 199 -1.08 8.17 10.69
CA LEU A 199 0.00 7.27 10.30
C LEU A 199 0.60 7.61 8.93
N TYR A 200 -0.22 8.14 8.01
CA TYR A 200 0.26 8.61 6.72
C TYR A 200 1.29 9.75 6.87
N GLY A 201 1.26 10.52 7.97
CA GLY A 201 2.24 11.57 8.30
C GLY A 201 2.03 12.87 7.51
N ARG A 202 1.88 12.76 6.18
CA ARG A 202 1.68 13.92 5.31
C ARG A 202 0.26 14.48 5.41
N THR A 203 0.14 15.69 5.92
CA THR A 203 -1.16 16.33 6.18
C THR A 203 -2.00 16.61 4.92
N ILE A 204 -3.25 16.16 4.93
CA ILE A 204 -4.25 16.44 3.89
C ILE A 204 -5.02 17.71 4.28
N LEU A 205 -4.58 18.84 3.74
CA LEU A 205 -5.17 20.15 4.07
C LEU A 205 -6.42 20.49 3.24
N ASN A 206 -6.58 19.85 2.08
CA ASN A 206 -7.69 20.08 1.17
C ASN A 206 -8.29 18.74 0.75
N ALA A 207 -9.59 18.59 0.93
CA ALA A 207 -10.35 17.40 0.51
C ALA A 207 -10.92 17.52 -0.92
N GLY A 208 -10.53 18.57 -1.64
CA GLY A 208 -11.06 18.97 -2.93
C GLY A 208 -10.43 20.29 -3.41
N ARG A 209 -10.93 20.80 -4.54
CA ARG A 209 -10.34 22.00 -5.21
C ARG A 209 -10.92 23.33 -4.73
N THR A 210 -12.05 23.32 -4.03
CA THR A 210 -12.76 24.53 -3.60
C THR A 210 -12.22 25.07 -2.26
N ARG A 211 -12.48 26.35 -1.96
CA ARG A 211 -12.17 26.92 -0.63
C ARG A 211 -12.92 26.21 0.51
N SER A 212 -14.14 25.73 0.25
CA SER A 212 -14.92 24.97 1.23
C SER A 212 -14.28 23.62 1.58
N ALA A 213 -13.42 23.09 0.70
CA ALA A 213 -12.69 21.85 0.94
C ALA A 213 -11.49 21.99 1.88
N ARG A 214 -11.22 23.20 2.39
CA ARG A 214 -10.15 23.45 3.35
C ARG A 214 -10.53 22.89 4.72
N VAL A 215 -9.67 22.04 5.25
CA VAL A 215 -9.90 21.33 6.51
C VAL A 215 -9.43 22.16 7.71
N HIS A 216 -8.45 23.04 7.50
CA HIS A 216 -7.80 23.82 8.55
C HIS A 216 -8.75 24.58 9.50
N PRO A 217 -9.76 25.35 9.03
CA PRO A 217 -10.64 26.08 9.95
C PRO A 217 -11.42 25.16 10.91
N TYR A 218 -11.84 23.98 10.42
CA TYR A 218 -12.53 22.98 11.23
C TYR A 218 -11.57 22.34 12.24
N ALA A 219 -10.32 22.11 11.83
CA ALA A 219 -9.28 21.59 12.71
C ALA A 219 -8.96 22.58 13.84
N CYS A 220 -8.80 23.88 13.53
CA CYS A 220 -8.63 24.93 14.54
C CYS A 220 -9.80 24.96 15.53
N ALA A 221 -11.04 24.89 15.03
CA ALA A 221 -12.21 24.88 15.88
C ALA A 221 -12.24 23.68 16.84
N LYS A 222 -11.70 22.52 16.42
CA LYS A 222 -11.61 21.32 17.28
C LYS A 222 -10.45 21.40 18.28
N VAL A 223 -9.28 21.89 17.85
CA VAL A 223 -8.07 21.98 18.70
C VAL A 223 -8.21 23.06 19.77
N TYR A 224 -8.73 24.23 19.41
CA TYR A 224 -8.82 25.40 20.29
C TYR A 224 -10.15 25.50 21.05
N ASP A 225 -11.01 24.48 20.98
CA ASP A 225 -12.18 24.41 21.85
C ASP A 225 -11.76 24.03 23.27
N LEU A 226 -11.42 25.04 24.09
CA LEU A 226 -10.94 24.85 25.46
C LEU A 226 -11.91 24.05 26.35
N ARG A 227 -13.20 24.01 26.00
CA ARG A 227 -14.22 23.19 26.67
C ARG A 227 -13.95 21.69 26.59
N GLN A 228 -13.17 21.25 25.61
CA GLN A 228 -12.83 19.86 25.35
C GLN A 228 -11.54 19.40 26.05
N HIS A 229 -10.81 20.32 26.67
CA HIS A 229 -9.62 20.04 27.45
C HIS A 229 -10.01 19.94 28.91
N THR A 230 -10.21 18.71 29.38
CA THR A 230 -10.69 18.44 30.73
C THR A 230 -9.71 17.53 31.47
N ALA A 231 -9.88 17.39 32.78
CA ALA A 231 -9.10 16.43 33.57
C ALA A 231 -9.29 15.00 33.06
N GLY A 232 -10.49 14.64 32.56
CA GLY A 232 -10.80 13.33 31.99
C GLY A 232 -10.06 13.04 30.67
N THR A 233 -9.70 14.08 29.91
CA THR A 233 -8.88 13.95 28.69
C THR A 233 -7.40 14.18 28.96
N PHE A 234 -6.97 14.30 30.22
CA PHE A 234 -5.62 14.68 30.62
C PHE A 234 -5.12 15.94 29.91
N TRP A 235 -6.02 16.88 29.60
CA TRP A 235 -5.71 18.10 28.84
C TRP A 235 -5.09 17.84 27.45
N GLY A 236 -5.29 16.63 26.89
CA GLY A 236 -4.67 16.17 25.65
C GLY A 236 -5.65 15.50 24.68
N PRO A 237 -5.14 14.90 23.60
CA PRO A 237 -5.92 14.22 22.58
C PRO A 237 -6.33 12.80 23.02
N PHE A 238 -6.88 12.69 24.23
CA PHE A 238 -7.38 11.45 24.81
C PHE A 238 -8.91 11.49 24.90
N VAL A 239 -9.52 10.32 24.92
CA VAL A 239 -10.95 10.15 25.16
C VAL A 239 -11.27 10.64 26.59
N GLU A 240 -12.42 11.30 26.76
CA GLU A 240 -12.86 11.91 28.04
C GLU A 240 -13.30 10.89 29.11
N ASP A 241 -13.09 9.60 28.88
CA ASP A 241 -13.46 8.53 29.81
C ASP A 241 -12.40 8.28 30.90
N GLY A 242 -11.31 9.06 30.92
CA GLY A 242 -10.19 8.87 31.85
C GLY A 242 -9.34 7.63 31.57
N SER A 243 -9.60 6.90 30.48
CA SER A 243 -8.90 5.64 30.15
C SER A 243 -7.49 5.86 29.59
N GLY A 244 -7.17 7.08 29.17
CA GLY A 244 -5.94 7.38 28.45
C GLY A 244 -5.92 6.85 27.01
N ARG A 245 -7.06 6.32 26.51
CA ARG A 245 -7.19 5.94 25.10
C ARG A 245 -7.10 7.17 24.20
N ILE A 246 -6.45 7.01 23.06
CA ILE A 246 -6.20 8.10 22.10
C ILE A 246 -7.49 8.44 21.37
N ASP A 247 -7.84 9.73 21.32
CA ASP A 247 -8.84 10.27 20.39
C ASP A 247 -8.15 10.61 19.06
N TRP A 248 -8.19 9.65 18.13
CA TRP A 248 -7.54 9.79 16.83
C TRP A 248 -8.06 10.96 16.00
N GLU A 249 -9.33 11.35 16.14
CA GLU A 249 -9.82 12.51 15.41
C GLU A 249 -9.34 13.84 16.01
N ARG A 250 -9.01 13.89 17.31
CA ARG A 250 -8.30 15.03 17.90
C ARG A 250 -6.84 15.06 17.45
N VAL A 251 -6.14 13.92 17.44
CA VAL A 251 -4.77 13.83 16.92
C VAL A 251 -4.72 14.30 15.47
N GLU A 252 -5.68 13.87 14.64
CA GLU A 252 -5.80 14.31 13.25
C GLU A 252 -5.99 15.82 13.13
N ALA A 253 -6.87 16.42 13.95
CA ALA A 253 -7.06 17.86 13.95
C ALA A 253 -5.78 18.62 14.34
N VAL A 254 -5.06 18.16 15.36
CA VAL A 254 -3.75 18.71 15.74
C VAL A 254 -2.76 18.61 14.58
N MET A 255 -2.65 17.44 13.95
CA MET A 255 -1.81 17.22 12.77
C MET A 255 -2.13 18.22 11.65
N VAL A 256 -3.41 18.41 11.32
CA VAL A 256 -3.85 19.37 10.29
C VAL A 256 -3.48 20.82 10.64
N VAL A 257 -3.69 21.25 11.89
CA VAL A 257 -3.31 22.60 12.35
C VAL A 257 -1.81 22.80 12.21
N LEU A 258 -1.01 21.85 12.69
CA LEU A 258 0.43 21.96 12.62
C LEU A 258 0.93 21.96 11.17
N GLY A 259 0.41 21.07 10.32
CA GLY A 259 0.77 21.02 8.90
C GLY A 259 0.45 22.30 8.14
N ALA A 260 -0.70 22.93 8.43
CA ALA A 260 -1.04 24.22 7.86
C ALA A 260 -0.09 25.34 8.31
N ASN A 261 0.23 25.39 9.61
CA ASN A 261 1.17 26.36 10.17
C ASN A 261 2.58 26.18 9.59
N MET A 262 3.06 24.95 9.46
CA MET A 262 4.37 24.68 8.84
C MET A 262 4.42 25.10 7.38
N ARG A 263 3.34 24.84 6.63
CA ARG A 263 3.22 25.30 5.23
C ARG A 263 3.24 26.82 5.12
N GLN A 264 2.56 27.51 6.04
CA GLN A 264 2.55 28.98 6.09
C GLN A 264 3.91 29.55 6.49
N ALA A 265 4.59 28.95 7.47
CA ALA A 265 5.90 29.36 7.96
C ALA A 265 7.05 29.01 7.00
N ARG A 266 6.79 28.27 5.91
CA ARG A 266 7.81 27.71 4.99
C ARG A 266 8.88 26.89 5.72
N ALA A 267 8.51 26.26 6.84
CA ALA A 267 9.43 25.51 7.70
C ALA A 267 9.70 24.07 7.22
N GLY A 268 9.26 23.72 6.01
CA GLY A 268 9.37 22.38 5.44
C GLY A 268 10.79 22.08 4.96
N GLY A 269 11.56 21.33 5.76
CA GLY A 269 12.79 20.71 5.26
C GLY A 269 13.78 20.24 6.31
N SER A 270 14.02 21.01 7.38
CA SER A 270 15.18 20.75 8.26
C SER A 270 14.83 20.20 9.65
N ILE A 271 13.76 20.71 10.29
CA ILE A 271 13.43 20.36 11.68
C ILE A 271 12.58 19.08 11.83
N TRP A 272 11.95 18.60 10.76
CA TRP A 272 10.97 17.50 10.81
C TRP A 272 11.10 16.53 9.62
N GLY A 273 12.32 16.14 9.25
CA GLY A 273 12.66 15.46 7.98
C GLY A 273 11.90 14.18 7.57
N GLY A 274 10.96 13.67 8.40
CA GLY A 274 10.05 12.59 8.04
C GLY A 274 8.58 13.00 7.86
N TRP A 275 8.17 14.23 8.20
CA TRP A 275 6.75 14.57 8.32
C TRP A 275 6.00 14.73 6.99
N ASP A 276 6.73 15.04 5.92
CA ASP A 276 6.18 15.06 4.56
C ASP A 276 6.29 13.70 3.85
N MET A 277 6.93 12.71 4.48
CA MET A 277 7.16 11.38 3.91
C MET A 277 6.05 10.41 4.34
N PRO A 278 5.28 9.85 3.38
CA PRO A 278 4.22 8.89 3.70
C PRO A 278 4.70 7.74 4.57
N PHE A 279 4.04 7.54 5.71
CA PHE A 279 4.30 6.44 6.66
C PHE A 279 5.71 6.40 7.26
N ALA A 280 6.52 7.45 7.09
CA ALA A 280 7.79 7.55 7.83
C ALA A 280 7.52 7.67 9.33
N GLY A 281 8.19 6.85 10.14
CA GLY A 281 8.01 6.88 11.59
C GLY A 281 6.76 6.16 12.10
N SER A 282 5.94 5.57 11.22
CA SER A 282 4.62 5.01 11.57
C SER A 282 4.65 3.60 12.18
N TRP A 283 5.83 3.03 12.42
CA TRP A 283 6.03 1.67 12.90
C TRP A 283 7.08 1.56 14.03
N PRO A 284 7.03 0.51 14.88
CA PRO A 284 7.89 0.41 16.06
C PRO A 284 9.38 0.32 15.73
N GLY A 285 10.23 1.13 16.38
CA GLY A 285 11.69 1.11 16.14
C GLY A 285 12.12 1.78 14.82
N SER A 286 11.20 2.47 14.14
CA SER A 286 11.47 3.15 12.87
C SER A 286 12.37 4.38 12.97
N TRP A 287 12.50 5.00 14.15
CA TRP A 287 13.31 6.19 14.35
C TRP A 287 14.77 5.83 14.67
N LEU A 288 15.70 6.31 13.86
CA LEU A 288 17.14 6.06 14.01
C LEU A 288 17.89 7.18 14.73
N GLY A 289 17.24 8.30 15.04
CA GLY A 289 17.90 9.50 15.57
C GLY A 289 18.44 10.42 14.46
N GLY A 290 18.76 11.67 14.84
CA GLY A 290 19.35 12.65 13.93
C GLY A 290 20.72 12.20 13.39
N PRO A 291 21.23 12.83 12.32
CA PRO A 291 22.50 12.46 11.70
C PRO A 291 23.62 12.50 12.74
N GLY A 292 24.12 11.32 13.16
CA GLY A 292 25.21 11.18 14.13
C GLY A 292 25.03 10.13 15.23
N ARG A 293 23.83 9.54 15.43
CA ARG A 293 23.65 8.40 16.35
C ARG A 293 23.47 7.11 15.55
N MET A 294 24.55 6.34 15.40
CA MET A 294 24.45 4.94 14.98
C MET A 294 23.53 4.20 15.96
N ALA A 295 22.59 3.42 15.42
CA ALA A 295 21.79 2.50 16.21
C ALA A 295 22.73 1.59 17.05
N PRO A 296 22.41 1.30 18.32
CA PRO A 296 23.17 0.33 19.08
C PRO A 296 23.11 -1.02 18.36
N PRO A 297 24.21 -1.81 18.35
CA PRO A 297 24.19 -3.14 17.75
C PRO A 297 23.15 -4.02 18.48
N PRO A 298 22.53 -4.98 17.77
CA PRO A 298 21.60 -5.92 18.38
C PRO A 298 22.31 -6.77 19.46
N PRO A 299 21.56 -7.27 20.46
CA PRO A 299 22.09 -8.14 21.51
C PRO A 299 22.63 -9.47 20.97
#